data_AF-A0AAV5DNX0-F1
#
_entry.id   AF-A0AAV5DNX0-F1
#
_cell.length_a   1.000
_cell.length_b   1.000
_cell.length_c   1.000
_cell.angle_alpha   90.00
_cell.angle_beta   90.00
_cell.angle_gamma   90.00
#
_symmetry.space_group_name_H-M   'P 1'
#
loop_
_entity.id
_entity.type
_entity.pdbx_description
1 polymer ?
#
loop_
_entity_poly.entity_id
_entity_poly.type
_entity_poly.pdbx_seq_one_letter_code
_entity_poly.pdbx_strand_id
1 'polypeptide(L)'
;METKSHHVFLLQLVIIGCWVCCVCLAQIPIPSRMDGFVYGRKSPAWGETVVVEAFFDPVCPDSRDAWPVLRKAVEHYGSRVSVVVHLFPLP
;
A
#
# COMPACT_ATOMS: atom_id res chain seq x y z
N MET A 1 -38.70 0.83 39.58
CA MET A 1 -38.58 1.00 38.12
C MET A 1 -37.17 1.43 37.70
N GLU A 2 -36.37 2.03 38.59
CA GLU A 2 -34.93 2.33 38.39
C GLU A 2 -34.06 1.19 37.84
N THR A 3 -34.05 0.01 38.48
CA THR A 3 -33.06 -1.04 38.20
C THR A 3 -33.14 -1.60 36.77
N LYS A 4 -34.36 -1.76 36.21
CA LYS A 4 -34.56 -2.15 34.81
C LYS A 4 -33.99 -1.13 33.82
N SER A 5 -34.08 0.16 34.14
CA SER A 5 -33.54 1.25 33.31
C SER A 5 -32.01 1.21 33.26
N HIS A 6 -31.36 0.96 34.41
CA HIS A 6 -29.91 0.81 34.47
C HIS A 6 -29.39 -0.40 33.68
N HIS A 7 -30.09 -1.54 33.73
CA HIS A 7 -29.71 -2.72 32.95
C HIS A 7 -29.83 -2.47 31.44
N VAL A 8 -30.89 -1.79 30.99
CA VAL A 8 -31.07 -1.43 29.57
C VAL A 8 -29.98 -0.48 29.11
N PHE A 9 -29.64 0.54 29.92
CA PHE A 9 -28.58 1.48 29.60
C PHE A 9 -27.20 0.80 29.53
N LEU A 10 -26.89 -0.11 30.45
CA LEU A 10 -25.64 -0.88 30.41
C LEU A 10 -25.55 -1.74 29.15
N LEU A 11 -26.65 -2.39 28.77
CA LEU A 11 -26.72 -3.24 27.58
C LEU A 11 -26.50 -2.43 26.29
N GLN A 12 -27.08 -1.21 26.23
CA GLN A 12 -26.84 -0.28 25.13
C GLN A 12 -25.38 0.14 25.04
N LEU A 13 -24.73 0.47 26.16
CA LEU A 13 -23.30 0.82 26.17
C LEU A 13 -22.42 -0.35 25.72
N VAL A 14 -22.73 -1.59 26.13
CA VAL A 14 -21.99 -2.78 25.70
C VAL A 14 -22.15 -3.02 24.21
N ILE A 15 -23.36 -2.88 23.67
CA ILE A 15 -23.62 -3.05 22.23
C ILE A 15 -22.87 -1.99 21.42
N ILE A 16 -22.93 -0.72 21.85
CA ILE A 16 -22.21 0.37 21.18
C ILE A 16 -20.70 0.14 21.25
N GLY A 17 -20.16 -0.23 22.41
CA GLY A 17 -18.74 -0.54 22.57
C GLY A 17 -18.27 -1.70 21.71
N CYS A 18 -19.07 -2.77 21.64
CA CYS A 18 -18.82 -3.93 20.76
C CYS A 18 -18.82 -3.52 19.28
N TRP A 19 -19.82 -2.72 18.86
CA TRP A 19 -19.92 -2.24 17.48
C TRP A 19 -18.71 -1.38 17.09
N VAL A 20 -18.30 -0.42 17.92
CA VAL A 20 -17.12 0.42 17.67
C VAL A 20 -15.85 -0.42 17.57
N CYS A 21 -15.65 -1.38 18.49
CA CYS A 21 -14.48 -2.27 18.47
C CYS A 21 -14.42 -3.10 17.17
N CYS A 22 -15.53 -3.70 16.76
CA CYS A 22 -15.62 -4.45 15.51
C CYS A 22 -15.31 -3.59 14.28
N VAL A 23 -15.80 -2.34 14.24
CA VAL A 23 -15.53 -1.41 13.14
C VAL A 23 -14.04 -1.03 13.08
N CYS A 24 -13.39 -0.80 14.21
CA CYS A 24 -11.95 -0.50 14.24
C CYS A 24 -11.09 -1.68 13.79
N LEU A 25 -11.47 -2.92 14.13
CA LEU A 25 -10.74 -4.12 13.74
C LEU A 25 -10.98 -4.56 12.29
N ALA A 26 -12.07 -4.09 11.66
CA ALA A 26 -12.38 -4.39 10.26
C ALA A 26 -11.62 -3.50 9.25
N GLN A 27 -10.76 -2.59 9.72
CA GLN A 27 -9.99 -1.71 8.83
C GLN A 27 -8.86 -2.50 8.15
N ILE A 28 -8.71 -2.32 6.83
CA ILE A 28 -7.55 -2.83 6.10
C ILE A 28 -6.32 -2.09 6.66
N PRO A 29 -5.29 -2.82 7.17
CA PRO A 29 -4.11 -2.17 7.72
C PRO A 29 -3.40 -1.36 6.64
N ILE A 30 -2.88 -0.19 7.01
CA ILE A 30 -2.03 0.61 6.13
C ILE A 30 -0.80 -0.26 5.78
N PRO A 31 -0.50 -0.49 4.49
CA PRO A 31 0.65 -1.28 4.09
C PRO A 31 1.94 -0.71 4.68
N SER A 32 2.79 -1.58 5.24
CA SER A 32 4.08 -1.19 5.82
C SER A 32 5.13 -0.79 4.77
N ARG A 33 4.85 -1.06 3.50
CA ARG A 33 5.65 -0.68 2.33
C ARG A 33 4.75 -0.41 1.15
N MET A 34 5.24 0.34 0.18
CA MET A 34 4.57 0.49 -1.11
C MET A 34 4.43 -0.87 -1.80
N ASP A 35 3.38 -0.99 -2.61
CA ASP A 35 3.18 -2.12 -3.51
C ASP A 35 4.34 -2.23 -4.52
N GLY A 36 4.40 -3.36 -5.22
CA GLY A 36 5.38 -3.63 -6.25
C GLY A 36 6.68 -4.23 -5.71
N PHE A 37 7.64 -4.31 -6.62
CA PHE A 37 8.99 -4.75 -6.33
C PHE A 37 10.02 -3.71 -6.79
N VAL A 38 11.08 -3.58 -6.00
CA VAL A 38 12.17 -2.65 -6.31
C VAL A 38 13.11 -3.31 -7.31
N TYR A 39 13.39 -2.62 -8.40
CA TYR A 39 14.46 -2.96 -9.33
C TYR A 39 15.70 -2.12 -9.03
N GLY A 40 16.77 -2.77 -8.52
CA GLY A 40 18.02 -2.12 -8.14
C GLY A 40 18.66 -2.73 -6.89
N ARG A 41 19.73 -2.10 -6.39
CA ARG A 41 20.50 -2.62 -5.24
C ARG A 41 19.99 -2.18 -3.87
N LYS A 42 19.16 -1.13 -3.79
CA LYS A 42 18.67 -0.57 -2.52
C LYS A 42 17.19 -0.24 -2.60
N SER A 43 16.46 -0.60 -1.55
CA SER A 43 15.11 -0.09 -1.33
C SER A 43 15.15 1.44 -1.25
N PRO A 44 14.21 2.14 -1.89
CA PRO A 44 14.19 3.59 -1.82
C PRO A 44 13.95 4.06 -0.39
N ALA A 45 14.83 4.92 0.11
CA ALA A 45 14.60 5.70 1.31
C ALA A 45 13.95 7.03 0.88
N TRP A 46 12.80 7.35 1.48
CA TRP A 46 12.07 8.57 1.18
C TRP A 46 12.95 9.80 1.41
N GLY A 47 13.07 10.64 0.38
CA GLY A 47 13.87 11.87 0.41
C GLY A 47 15.35 11.72 0.04
N GLU A 48 15.87 10.50 -0.13
CA GLU A 48 17.29 10.28 -0.45
C GLU A 48 17.56 9.96 -1.94
N THR A 49 16.55 9.42 -2.63
CA THR A 49 16.64 8.98 -4.02
C THR A 49 15.42 9.41 -4.82
N VAL A 50 15.61 9.61 -6.13
CA VAL A 50 14.47 9.71 -7.05
C VAL A 50 13.84 8.33 -7.16
N VAL A 51 12.53 8.24 -6.94
CA VAL A 51 11.76 7.01 -7.09
C VAL A 51 10.95 7.12 -8.37
N VAL A 52 11.21 6.20 -9.31
CA VAL A 52 10.43 6.07 -10.53
C VAL A 52 9.46 4.91 -10.35
N GLU A 53 8.17 5.23 -10.26
CA GLU A 53 7.11 4.22 -10.18
C GLU A 53 6.68 3.82 -11.59
N ALA A 54 6.84 2.53 -11.91
CA ALA A 54 6.55 1.96 -13.22
C ALA A 54 5.36 1.00 -13.10
N PHE A 55 4.20 1.43 -13.60
CA PHE A 55 2.98 0.61 -13.66
C PHE A 55 2.99 -0.20 -14.95
N PHE A 56 3.29 -1.49 -14.86
CA PHE A 56 3.56 -2.36 -16.00
C PHE A 56 2.53 -3.47 -16.11
N ASP A 57 2.03 -3.68 -17.33
CA ASP A 57 1.34 -4.90 -17.69
C ASP A 57 2.34 -5.87 -18.34
N PRO A 58 2.49 -7.10 -17.80
CA PRO A 58 3.33 -8.15 -18.39
C PRO A 58 3.07 -8.46 -19.87
N VAL A 59 1.86 -8.22 -20.39
CA VAL A 59 1.52 -8.51 -21.79
C VAL A 59 1.52 -7.29 -22.72
N CYS A 60 1.64 -6.08 -22.16
CA CYS A 60 1.60 -4.85 -22.94
C CYS A 60 2.92 -4.60 -23.69
N PRO A 61 2.91 -4.43 -25.03
CA PRO A 61 4.10 -4.10 -25.81
C PRO A 61 4.79 -2.81 -25.37
N ASP A 62 4.03 -1.77 -24.99
CA ASP A 62 4.59 -0.49 -24.59
C ASP A 62 5.30 -0.58 -23.22
N SER A 63 4.74 -1.34 -22.27
CA SER A 63 5.42 -1.65 -21.00
C SER A 63 6.73 -2.39 -21.24
N ARG A 64 6.73 -3.38 -22.14
CA ARG A 64 7.95 -4.11 -22.53
C ARG A 64 8.98 -3.16 -23.14
N ASP A 65 8.57 -2.29 -24.06
CA ASP A 65 9.48 -1.41 -24.80
C ASP A 65 10.04 -0.27 -23.92
N ALA A 66 9.34 0.11 -22.84
CA ALA A 66 9.85 1.05 -21.83
C ALA A 66 10.92 0.45 -20.90
N TRP A 67 10.94 -0.87 -20.72
CA TRP A 67 11.82 -1.55 -19.75
C TRP A 67 13.33 -1.28 -19.93
N PRO A 68 13.90 -1.36 -21.15
CA PRO A 68 15.34 -1.15 -21.34
C PRO A 68 15.82 0.23 -20.90
N VAL A 69 14.99 1.27 -21.06
CA VAL A 69 15.33 2.64 -20.67
C VAL A 69 15.38 2.78 -19.15
N LEU A 70 14.40 2.21 -18.44
CA LEU A 70 14.38 2.19 -16.98
C LEU A 70 15.59 1.44 -16.40
N ARG A 71 15.94 0.30 -16.99
CA ARG A 71 17.15 -0.44 -16.61
C ARG A 71 18.41 0.40 -16.77
N LYS A 72 18.56 1.04 -17.93
CA LYS A 72 19.71 1.92 -18.21
C LYS A 72 19.78 3.09 -17.23
N ALA A 73 18.64 3.65 -16.81
CA ALA A 73 18.61 4.70 -15.81
C ALA A 73 19.14 4.22 -14.45
N VAL A 74 18.71 3.05 -13.97
CA VAL A 74 19.22 2.48 -12.70
C VAL A 74 20.72 2.17 -12.81
N GLU A 75 21.17 1.63 -13.93
CA GLU A 75 22.60 1.35 -14.17
C GLU A 75 23.44 2.65 -14.19
N HIS A 76 22.94 3.71 -14.81
CA HIS A 76 23.66 4.98 -14.95
C HIS A 76 23.67 5.82 -13.67
N TYR A 77 22.53 5.93 -12.98
CA TYR A 77 22.40 6.80 -11.81
C TYR A 77 22.71 6.09 -10.48
N GLY A 78 22.78 4.77 -10.47
CA GLY A 78 23.13 3.98 -9.28
C GLY A 78 22.14 4.19 -8.15
N SER A 79 22.63 4.52 -6.95
CA SER A 79 21.77 4.71 -5.77
C SER A 79 20.95 5.99 -5.76
N ARG A 80 21.07 6.85 -6.79
CA ARG A 80 20.30 8.10 -6.90
C ARG A 80 18.94 7.92 -7.57
N VAL A 81 18.72 6.76 -8.21
CA VAL A 81 17.46 6.40 -8.85
C VAL A 81 17.11 4.97 -8.44
N SER A 82 15.90 4.79 -7.93
CA SER A 82 15.29 3.49 -7.70
C SER A 82 14.04 3.36 -8.54
N VAL A 83 13.87 2.22 -9.20
CA VAL A 83 12.64 1.91 -9.95
C VAL A 83 11.79 0.97 -9.10
N VAL A 84 10.53 1.31 -8.88
CA VAL A 84 9.53 0.43 -8.26
C VAL A 84 8.56 -0.01 -9.34
N VAL A 85 8.45 -1.32 -9.56
CA VAL A 85 7.57 -1.88 -10.58
C VAL A 85 6.29 -2.38 -9.93
N HIS A 86 5.18 -1.79 -10.34
CA HIS A 86 3.82 -2.17 -9.97
C HIS A 86 3.22 -2.97 -11.12
N LEU A 87 2.95 -4.27 -10.90
CA LEU A 87 2.35 -5.11 -11.93
C LEU A 87 0.84 -4.98 -11.89
N PHE A 88 0.22 -4.68 -13.03
CA PHE A 88 -1.22 -4.69 -13.15
C PHE A 88 -1.62 -5.14 -14.57
N PRO A 89 -2.69 -5.94 -14.72
CA PRO A 89 -3.21 -6.29 -16.03
C PRO A 89 -3.97 -5.09 -16.63
N LEU A 90 -3.67 -4.73 -17.89
CA LEU A 90 -4.53 -3.87 -18.68
C LEU A 90 -5.68 -4.71 -19.28
N PRO A 91 -6.88 -4.13 -19.45
CA PRO A 91 -8.02 -4.82 -20.05
C PRO A 91 -7.86 -5.08 -21.56
#